data_AF-A0A9X9WQN2-F1
#
_entry.id   AF-A0A9X9WQN2-F1
#
_cell.length_a   1.000
_cell.length_b   1.000
_cell.length_c   1.000
_cell.angle_alpha   90.00
_cell.angle_beta   90.00
_cell.angle_gamma   90.00
#
_symmetry.space_group_name_H-M   'P 1'
#
loop_
_entity.id
_entity.type
_entity.pdbx_description
1 polymer ?
#
loop_
_entity_poly.entity_id
_entity_poly.type
_entity_poly.pdbx_seq_one_letter_code
_entity_poly.pdbx_strand_id
1 'polypeptide(L)'
;MADKDNANPASFRLPDPALVSRTMSDVAERGHRIVSDFLKRQTDGTPDPDPLKIGSAFLEMTTRLMTNPARLVQAQLGFWHDYLTLWQNTARRMMGDEPKPVIDEDSKDRRFKDEAWRDHEIFDFIRQTYLLSARYFRHVVEGAEGLEPKTAQKVDFYTRQFVDAMSPTNFLLTNPEVLRRTAETGGENLLRGLSNLLSDLERGRGQLKIRMTDDTKFKVGENIAVTPGKVVYQNDLMQLIQYTPTTKDVLKRPLLIIPPWINKFYILDLRPKNSFIRWAVEQGHTVFVISWVNPDSKLAEKGFDDYMTEGPYAALDAIEKATGEKGANVIGYCLGGTLLASTLAHMAVKKDTRVKSATFFTTMVDFEEAGELGVFIDEEQLSALEEKMSKRGFLEGQEMATTFNMLRANDLIWSFVVNNYLMGQEPFPFDLLYWNDDSTRMPAKMHSFYLRRMYQQNDLVKPGGIELNGVKLDLRKIKVPAYILSTREDHIAPWLSTYRATQIYKGPVRFVLAASGHIAGVANPPDAGKYSHWINTELPADPEDWFKGATELAGSWWPDWHRWVSGQDKTTVPARIPGEGGLPALEDAPGSYVKVMGTD
;
A
#
# COMPACT_ATOMS: atom_id res chain seq x y z
N MET A 1 -22.11 50.51 30.74
CA MET A 1 -20.91 50.98 30.04
C MET A 1 -19.99 49.78 29.94
N ALA A 2 -19.89 49.23 28.73
CA ALA A 2 -19.04 48.12 28.38
C ALA A 2 -17.73 48.67 27.81
N ASP A 3 -16.60 48.08 28.20
CA ASP A 3 -15.32 48.16 27.50
C ASP A 3 -14.70 46.77 27.65
N LYS A 4 -14.97 45.87 26.70
CA LYS A 4 -14.16 45.57 25.50
C LYS A 4 -12.82 44.92 25.85
N ASP A 5 -12.88 43.58 25.87
CA ASP A 5 -11.78 42.68 25.54
C ASP A 5 -11.06 43.17 24.28
N ASN A 6 -9.80 43.54 24.45
CA ASN A 6 -8.90 43.84 23.34
C ASN A 6 -8.01 42.62 23.13
N ALA A 7 -8.51 41.67 22.33
CA ALA A 7 -7.69 40.58 21.81
C ALA A 7 -6.60 41.19 20.91
N ASN A 8 -5.35 41.00 21.32
CA ASN A 8 -4.17 41.50 20.62
C ASN A 8 -4.09 40.85 19.21
N PRO A 9 -4.02 41.60 18.11
CA PRO A 9 -3.84 41.01 16.78
C PRO A 9 -2.48 40.30 16.71
N ALA A 10 -2.44 39.11 16.09
CA ALA A 10 -1.26 38.28 15.96
C ALA A 10 -0.01 39.11 15.61
N SER A 11 0.90 39.26 16.57
CA SER A 11 2.13 40.04 16.36
C SER A 11 3.00 39.31 15.35
N PHE A 12 3.20 39.92 14.17
CA PHE A 12 4.16 39.46 13.18
C PHE A 12 5.54 39.39 13.82
N ARG A 13 6.04 38.16 14.07
CA ARG A 13 7.35 37.94 14.66
C ARG A 13 8.38 37.94 13.53
N LEU A 14 9.41 38.78 13.61
CA LEU A 14 10.54 38.67 12.69
C LEU A 14 11.34 37.40 13.04
N PRO A 15 11.77 36.59 12.05
CA PRO A 15 12.53 35.37 12.30
C PRO A 15 13.92 35.71 12.87
N ASP A 16 14.49 34.81 13.69
CA ASP A 16 15.82 35.00 14.28
C ASP A 16 16.88 35.17 13.17
N PRO A 17 17.53 36.35 13.04
CA PRO A 17 18.50 36.61 11.98
C PRO A 17 19.67 35.62 11.95
N ALA A 18 20.08 35.08 13.11
CA ALA A 18 21.17 34.12 13.20
C ALA A 18 20.76 32.73 12.74
N LEU A 19 19.48 32.37 12.90
CA LEU A 19 18.91 31.13 12.37
C LEU A 19 18.71 31.25 10.85
N VAL A 20 18.12 32.36 10.39
CA VAL A 20 17.90 32.65 8.96
C VAL A 20 19.21 32.60 8.19
N SER A 21 20.26 33.28 8.67
CA SER A 21 21.56 33.28 8.00
C SER A 21 22.15 31.87 7.93
N ARG A 22 22.06 31.07 9.01
CA ARG A 22 22.59 29.70 9.02
C ARG A 22 21.82 28.78 8.08
N THR A 23 20.49 28.83 8.12
CA THR A 23 19.64 28.01 7.25
C THR A 23 19.79 28.41 5.77
N MET A 24 19.92 29.70 5.46
CA MET A 24 20.14 30.16 4.08
C MET A 24 21.50 29.74 3.53
N SER A 25 22.56 29.78 4.34
CA SER A 25 23.88 29.27 3.92
C SER A 25 23.85 27.76 3.67
N ASP A 26 23.23 26.98 4.57
CA ASP A 26 23.06 25.53 4.40
C ASP A 26 22.25 25.19 3.14
N VAL A 27 21.14 25.89 2.93
CA VAL A 27 20.27 25.76 1.75
C VAL A 27 21.04 26.05 0.45
N ALA A 28 21.83 27.12 0.41
CA ALA A 28 22.58 27.52 -0.78
C ALA A 28 23.66 26.50 -1.13
N GLU A 29 24.41 26.01 -0.13
CA GLU A 29 25.46 25.01 -0.32
C GLU A 29 24.88 23.67 -0.80
N ARG A 30 23.85 23.16 -0.12
CA ARG A 30 23.19 21.89 -0.45
C ARG A 30 22.48 21.97 -1.79
N GLY A 31 21.77 23.07 -2.06
CA GLY A 31 21.07 23.32 -3.32
C GLY A 31 22.01 23.30 -4.53
N HIS A 32 23.17 23.97 -4.44
CA HIS A 32 24.15 23.98 -5.53
C HIS A 32 24.68 22.57 -5.85
N ARG A 33 24.98 21.78 -4.82
CA ARG A 33 25.45 20.39 -4.97
C ARG A 33 24.42 19.50 -5.66
N ILE A 34 23.16 19.54 -5.22
CA ILE A 34 22.07 18.73 -5.77
C ILE A 34 21.83 19.05 -7.25
N VAL A 35 21.79 20.34 -7.61
CA VAL A 35 21.60 20.78 -9.01
C VAL A 35 22.77 20.33 -9.88
N SER A 36 24.00 20.42 -9.38
CA SER A 36 25.18 19.92 -10.10
C SER A 36 25.12 18.41 -10.34
N ASP A 37 24.73 17.63 -9.32
CA ASP A 37 24.63 16.17 -9.42
C ASP A 37 23.46 15.72 -10.31
N PHE A 38 22.35 16.44 -10.30
CA PHE A 38 21.22 16.21 -11.22
C PHE A 38 21.62 16.45 -12.68
N LEU A 39 22.27 17.58 -12.98
CA LEU A 39 22.70 17.92 -14.34
C LEU A 39 23.74 16.93 -14.89
N LYS A 40 24.64 16.41 -14.04
CA LYS A 40 25.60 15.38 -14.43
C LYS A 40 24.98 14.02 -14.77
N ARG A 41 23.77 13.74 -14.28
CA ARG A 41 23.07 12.46 -14.49
C ARG A 41 22.10 12.50 -15.66
N GLN A 42 21.65 13.70 -16.05
CA GLN A 42 20.76 13.90 -17.19
C GLN A 42 21.45 13.73 -18.55
N THR A 43 22.78 13.57 -18.59
CA THR A 43 23.53 13.39 -19.84
C THR A 43 23.40 11.99 -20.47
N ASP A 44 22.74 11.03 -19.81
CA ASP A 44 22.50 9.69 -20.36
C ASP A 44 21.01 9.43 -20.63
N GLY A 45 20.62 9.65 -21.89
CA GLY A 45 19.38 9.11 -22.48
C GLY A 45 18.39 10.15 -23.00
N THR A 46 17.81 9.86 -24.18
CA THR A 46 16.62 10.55 -24.69
C THR A 46 15.37 10.10 -23.91
N PRO A 47 14.68 11.00 -23.20
CA PRO A 47 13.43 10.65 -22.53
C PRO A 47 12.31 10.47 -23.57
N ASP A 48 11.58 9.36 -23.45
CA ASP A 48 10.25 9.22 -24.05
C ASP A 48 9.35 10.33 -23.48
N PRO A 49 8.65 11.13 -24.32
CA PRO A 49 7.78 12.20 -23.86
C PRO A 49 6.48 11.73 -23.18
N ASP A 50 6.05 10.47 -23.35
CA ASP A 50 4.84 9.93 -22.70
C ASP A 50 4.97 8.43 -22.33
N PRO A 51 5.92 8.06 -21.45
CA PRO A 51 6.19 6.67 -21.09
C PRO A 51 5.03 5.98 -20.35
N LEU A 52 4.07 6.77 -19.85
CA LEU A 52 2.87 6.28 -19.16
C LEU A 52 1.61 6.31 -20.05
N LYS A 53 1.72 6.76 -21.31
CA LYS A 53 0.62 6.88 -22.27
C LYS A 53 -0.53 7.77 -21.84
N ILE A 54 -0.28 8.69 -20.93
CA ILE A 54 -1.30 9.58 -20.37
C ILE A 54 -1.84 10.45 -21.50
N GLY A 55 -0.96 11.04 -22.32
CA GLY A 55 -1.33 11.89 -23.44
C GLY A 55 -2.24 11.19 -24.45
N SER A 56 -1.95 9.93 -24.80
CA SER A 56 -2.79 9.16 -25.72
C SER A 56 -4.19 8.86 -25.16
N ALA A 57 -4.31 8.53 -23.86
CA ALA A 57 -5.59 8.23 -23.22
C ALA A 57 -6.47 9.49 -23.14
N PHE A 58 -5.89 10.64 -22.79
CA PHE A 58 -6.60 11.91 -22.79
C PHE A 58 -6.97 12.40 -24.21
N LEU A 59 -6.15 12.11 -25.22
CA LEU A 59 -6.47 12.42 -26.62
C LEU A 59 -7.62 11.56 -27.15
N GLU A 60 -7.67 10.28 -26.79
CA GLU A 60 -8.81 9.40 -27.09
C GLU A 60 -10.10 9.90 -26.43
N MET A 61 -10.05 10.22 -25.12
CA MET A 61 -11.16 10.85 -24.40
C MET A 61 -11.63 12.13 -25.10
N THR A 62 -10.69 13.02 -25.45
CA THR A 62 -11.01 14.28 -26.13
C THR A 62 -11.69 14.03 -27.48
N THR A 63 -11.18 13.07 -28.26
CA THR A 63 -11.77 12.67 -29.54
C THR A 63 -13.20 12.16 -29.36
N ARG A 64 -13.46 11.31 -28.35
CA ARG A 64 -14.81 10.80 -28.04
C ARG A 64 -15.75 11.90 -27.55
N LEU A 65 -15.29 12.80 -26.69
CA LEU A 65 -16.06 13.96 -26.25
C LEU A 65 -16.46 14.87 -27.42
N MET A 66 -15.59 15.01 -28.42
CA MET A 66 -15.89 15.75 -29.65
C MET A 66 -16.94 15.06 -30.54
N THR A 67 -17.16 13.75 -30.40
CA THR A 67 -18.24 13.03 -31.10
C THR A 67 -19.61 13.22 -30.44
N ASN A 68 -19.66 13.60 -29.16
CA ASN A 68 -20.89 13.97 -28.45
C ASN A 68 -20.72 15.30 -27.70
N PRO A 69 -20.60 16.43 -28.43
CA PRO A 69 -20.26 17.73 -27.84
C PRO A 69 -21.38 18.27 -26.94
N ALA A 70 -22.61 17.75 -27.05
CA ALA A 70 -23.76 18.19 -26.26
C ALA A 70 -23.53 17.99 -24.77
N ARG A 71 -22.93 16.87 -24.34
CA ARG A 71 -22.61 16.62 -22.93
C ARG A 71 -21.50 17.53 -22.41
N LEU A 72 -20.46 17.75 -23.21
CA LEU A 72 -19.38 18.67 -22.85
C LEU A 72 -19.91 20.10 -22.68
N VAL A 73 -20.75 20.56 -23.62
CA VAL A 73 -21.42 21.86 -23.55
C VAL A 73 -22.35 21.93 -22.34
N GLN A 74 -23.11 20.89 -22.03
CA GLN A 74 -23.98 20.84 -20.85
C GLN A 74 -23.17 20.93 -19.54
N ALA A 75 -22.08 20.16 -19.43
CA ALA A 75 -21.18 20.23 -18.28
C ALA A 75 -20.55 21.62 -18.14
N GLN A 76 -20.14 22.24 -19.24
CA GLN A 76 -19.57 23.58 -19.27
C GLN A 76 -20.59 24.65 -18.88
N LEU A 77 -21.83 24.59 -19.40
CA LEU A 77 -22.90 25.51 -19.05
C LEU A 77 -23.30 25.37 -17.57
N GLY A 78 -23.40 24.14 -17.06
CA GLY A 78 -23.66 23.87 -15.64
C GLY A 78 -22.56 24.49 -14.77
N PHE A 79 -21.30 24.22 -15.09
CA PHE A 79 -20.15 24.80 -14.38
C PHE A 79 -20.18 26.34 -14.39
N TRP A 80 -20.45 26.98 -15.54
CA TRP A 80 -20.56 28.44 -15.63
C TRP A 80 -21.72 28.98 -14.78
N HIS A 81 -22.86 28.31 -14.77
CA HIS A 81 -24.01 28.70 -13.96
C HIS A 81 -23.68 28.62 -12.45
N ASP A 82 -23.07 27.51 -12.02
CA ASP A 82 -22.63 27.33 -10.64
C ASP A 82 -21.57 28.36 -10.24
N TYR A 83 -20.63 28.65 -11.14
CA TYR A 83 -19.58 29.64 -10.91
C TYR A 83 -20.15 31.07 -10.78
N LEU A 84 -21.10 31.46 -11.63
CA LEU A 84 -21.80 32.75 -11.50
C LEU A 84 -22.60 32.82 -10.21
N THR A 85 -23.24 31.73 -9.80
CA THR A 85 -23.96 31.62 -8.52
C THR A 85 -23.00 31.77 -7.34
N LEU A 86 -21.82 31.16 -7.42
CA LEU A 86 -20.77 31.30 -6.40
C LEU A 86 -20.32 32.76 -6.28
N TRP A 87 -20.06 33.45 -7.39
CA TRP A 87 -19.74 34.88 -7.38
C TRP A 87 -20.83 35.74 -6.73
N GLN A 88 -22.10 35.47 -7.03
CA GLN A 88 -23.23 36.17 -6.41
C GLN A 88 -23.32 35.89 -4.90
N ASN A 89 -23.15 34.63 -4.49
CA ASN A 89 -23.17 34.23 -3.09
C ASN A 89 -22.01 34.86 -2.31
N THR A 90 -20.79 34.88 -2.86
CA THR A 90 -19.64 35.53 -2.23
C THR A 90 -19.86 37.04 -2.08
N ALA A 91 -20.42 37.71 -3.10
CA ALA A 91 -20.74 39.13 -3.00
C ALA A 91 -21.80 39.41 -1.90
N ARG A 92 -22.84 38.58 -1.81
CA ARG A 92 -23.85 38.66 -0.74
C ARG A 92 -23.23 38.43 0.63
N ARG A 93 -22.33 37.45 0.73
CA ARG A 93 -21.61 37.14 1.96
C ARG A 93 -20.73 38.29 2.45
N MET A 94 -20.02 38.96 1.54
CA MET A 94 -19.28 40.19 1.84
C MET A 94 -20.19 41.37 2.29
N MET A 95 -21.48 41.33 1.97
CA MET A 95 -22.47 42.31 2.44
C MET A 95 -23.14 41.90 3.77
N GLY A 96 -22.74 40.77 4.37
CA GLY A 96 -23.24 40.29 5.66
C GLY A 96 -24.39 39.27 5.58
N ASP A 97 -24.76 38.80 4.38
CA ASP A 97 -25.72 37.70 4.23
C ASP A 97 -25.05 36.33 4.45
N GLU A 98 -25.83 35.30 4.79
CA GLU A 98 -25.37 33.91 4.90
C GLU A 98 -26.05 33.01 3.84
N PRO A 99 -25.68 33.14 2.55
CA PRO A 99 -26.23 32.29 1.50
C PRO A 99 -25.74 30.84 1.68
N LYS A 100 -26.57 29.88 1.28
CA LYS A 100 -26.17 28.46 1.26
C LYS A 100 -25.01 28.23 0.28
N PRO A 101 -24.07 27.32 0.58
CA PRO A 101 -23.03 26.91 -0.35
C PRO A 101 -23.61 26.41 -1.67
N VAL A 102 -22.90 26.65 -2.77
CA VAL A 102 -23.27 26.16 -4.12
C VAL A 102 -22.98 24.66 -4.26
N ILE A 103 -22.00 24.17 -3.50
CA ILE A 103 -21.62 22.76 -3.44
C ILE A 103 -21.30 22.35 -2.00
N ASP A 104 -21.86 21.22 -1.59
CA ASP A 104 -21.56 20.62 -0.29
C ASP A 104 -20.20 19.92 -0.32
N GLU A 105 -19.52 19.99 0.82
CA GLU A 105 -18.27 19.26 1.05
C GLU A 105 -18.56 17.81 1.42
N ASP A 106 -17.71 16.89 0.96
CA ASP A 106 -17.75 15.54 1.50
C ASP A 106 -17.27 15.56 2.96
N SER A 107 -18.14 15.16 3.89
CA SER A 107 -17.82 15.03 5.32
C SER A 107 -16.57 14.19 5.63
N LYS A 108 -16.11 13.36 4.68
CA LYS A 108 -14.89 12.56 4.79
C LYS A 108 -13.64 13.26 4.29
N ASP A 109 -13.76 14.36 3.53
CA ASP A 109 -12.62 15.14 3.04
C ASP A 109 -11.99 15.92 4.19
N ARG A 110 -10.78 15.52 4.58
CA ARG A 110 -10.08 16.11 5.73
C ARG A 110 -9.27 17.36 5.36
N ARG A 111 -9.16 17.71 4.07
CA ARG A 111 -8.34 18.81 3.59
C ARG A 111 -8.87 20.17 4.06
N PHE A 112 -10.19 20.31 4.15
CA PHE A 112 -10.87 21.55 4.53
C PHE A 112 -11.35 21.55 5.99
N LYS A 113 -10.60 20.88 6.88
CA LYS A 113 -10.94 20.76 8.31
C LYS A 113 -10.89 22.09 9.08
N ASP A 114 -10.00 23.02 8.72
CA ASP A 114 -9.84 24.30 9.42
C ASP A 114 -11.06 25.19 9.16
N GLU A 115 -11.57 25.81 10.22
CA GLU A 115 -12.78 26.65 10.15
C GLU A 115 -12.60 27.85 9.22
N ALA A 116 -11.37 28.35 9.01
CA ALA A 116 -11.11 29.47 8.10
C ALA A 116 -11.53 29.19 6.66
N TRP A 117 -11.58 27.92 6.23
CA TRP A 117 -12.11 27.52 4.93
C TRP A 117 -13.61 27.77 4.77
N ARG A 118 -14.33 27.86 5.89
CA ARG A 118 -15.77 28.13 5.92
C ARG A 118 -16.02 29.55 6.35
N ASP A 119 -15.29 30.09 7.33
CA ASP A 119 -15.61 31.37 7.98
C ASP A 119 -15.14 32.58 7.18
N HIS A 120 -14.04 32.47 6.44
CA HIS A 120 -13.46 33.58 5.70
C HIS A 120 -13.89 33.54 4.23
N GLU A 121 -14.41 34.66 3.71
CA GLU A 121 -15.10 34.72 2.42
C GLU A 121 -14.18 34.36 1.25
N ILE A 122 -12.92 34.78 1.31
CA ILE A 122 -11.91 34.46 0.29
C ILE A 122 -11.60 32.95 0.26
N PHE A 123 -11.37 32.34 1.43
CA PHE A 123 -11.01 30.92 1.50
C PHE A 123 -12.21 30.03 1.16
N ASP A 124 -13.43 30.44 1.55
CA ASP A 124 -14.65 29.75 1.15
C ASP A 124 -14.88 29.83 -0.38
N PHE A 125 -14.65 30.99 -1.00
CA PHE A 125 -14.70 31.11 -2.45
C PHE A 125 -13.69 30.21 -3.16
N ILE A 126 -12.44 30.15 -2.66
CA ILE A 126 -11.39 29.27 -3.21
C ILE A 126 -11.80 27.79 -3.06
N ARG A 127 -12.26 27.39 -1.88
CA ARG A 127 -12.73 26.03 -1.58
C ARG A 127 -13.87 25.64 -2.51
N GLN A 128 -14.92 26.45 -2.60
CA GLN A 128 -16.08 26.15 -3.46
C GLN A 128 -15.71 26.15 -4.95
N THR A 129 -14.83 27.05 -5.40
CA THR A 129 -14.31 27.04 -6.79
C THR A 129 -13.59 25.73 -7.09
N TYR A 130 -12.76 25.25 -6.17
CA TYR A 130 -12.08 23.97 -6.30
C TYR A 130 -13.06 22.80 -6.37
N LEU A 131 -14.02 22.72 -5.45
CA LEU A 131 -15.02 21.64 -5.41
C LEU A 131 -15.88 21.62 -6.69
N LEU A 132 -16.29 22.79 -7.20
CA LEU A 132 -17.01 22.90 -8.46
C LEU A 132 -16.17 22.43 -9.65
N SER A 133 -14.89 22.80 -9.68
CA SER A 133 -13.95 22.39 -10.73
C SER A 133 -13.70 20.88 -10.68
N ALA A 134 -13.52 20.31 -9.49
CA ALA A 134 -13.36 18.89 -9.27
C ALA A 134 -14.59 18.09 -9.75
N ARG A 135 -15.80 18.58 -9.43
CA ARG A 135 -17.07 18.01 -9.94
C ARG A 135 -17.14 18.11 -11.46
N TYR A 136 -16.75 19.24 -12.04
CA TYR A 136 -16.74 19.43 -13.49
C TYR A 136 -15.81 18.43 -14.19
N PHE A 137 -14.55 18.31 -13.75
CA PHE A 137 -13.62 17.34 -14.33
C PHE A 137 -14.14 15.91 -14.24
N ARG A 138 -14.75 15.54 -13.10
CA ARG A 138 -15.38 14.23 -12.93
C ARG A 138 -16.52 14.00 -13.90
N HIS A 139 -17.45 14.95 -14.04
CA HIS A 139 -18.56 14.84 -15.00
C HIS A 139 -18.08 14.78 -16.45
N VAL A 140 -17.00 15.48 -16.81
CA VAL A 140 -16.42 15.41 -18.16
C VAL A 140 -15.87 14.01 -18.44
N VAL A 141 -15.18 13.40 -17.47
CA VAL A 141 -14.67 12.02 -17.60
C VAL A 141 -15.81 11.01 -17.63
N GLU A 142 -16.77 11.09 -16.71
CA GLU A 142 -17.96 10.22 -16.67
C GLU A 142 -18.82 10.36 -17.96
N GLY A 143 -18.82 11.54 -18.57
CA GLY A 143 -19.53 11.82 -19.80
C GLY A 143 -18.90 11.23 -21.06
N ALA A 144 -17.64 10.77 -20.99
CA ALA A 144 -16.92 10.15 -22.10
C ALA A 144 -17.37 8.70 -22.34
N GLU A 145 -18.54 8.53 -22.94
CA GLU A 145 -19.08 7.21 -23.29
C GLU A 145 -18.28 6.50 -24.40
N GLY A 146 -18.25 5.18 -24.34
CA GLY A 146 -17.65 4.33 -25.39
C GLY A 146 -16.12 4.26 -25.36
N LEU A 147 -15.48 4.72 -24.28
CA LEU A 147 -14.09 4.36 -23.98
C LEU A 147 -13.98 2.87 -23.67
N GLU A 148 -12.89 2.27 -24.11
CA GLU A 148 -12.52 0.91 -23.68
C GLU A 148 -12.28 0.92 -22.16
N PRO A 149 -12.70 -0.12 -21.41
CA PRO A 149 -12.69 -0.10 -19.94
C PRO A 149 -11.35 0.29 -19.31
N LYS A 150 -10.23 -0.18 -19.87
CA LYS A 150 -8.90 0.13 -19.37
C LYS A 150 -8.50 1.57 -19.65
N THR A 151 -8.83 2.10 -20.83
CA THR A 151 -8.65 3.55 -21.12
C THR A 151 -9.49 4.40 -20.17
N ALA A 152 -10.76 4.04 -19.93
CA ALA A 152 -11.63 4.75 -19.00
C ALA A 152 -11.05 4.78 -17.57
N GLN A 153 -10.56 3.63 -17.08
CA GLN A 153 -9.91 3.53 -15.77
C GLN A 153 -8.64 4.39 -15.68
N LYS A 154 -7.80 4.41 -16.71
CA LYS A 154 -6.60 5.26 -16.77
C LYS A 154 -6.96 6.75 -16.70
N VAL A 155 -7.92 7.19 -17.52
CA VAL A 155 -8.35 8.60 -17.57
C VAL A 155 -8.92 9.03 -16.22
N ASP A 156 -9.79 8.22 -15.63
CA ASP A 156 -10.36 8.46 -14.31
C ASP A 156 -9.28 8.57 -13.22
N PHE A 157 -8.36 7.59 -13.15
CA PHE A 157 -7.24 7.60 -12.22
C PHE A 157 -6.40 8.89 -12.34
N TYR A 158 -5.88 9.20 -13.53
CA TYR A 158 -5.02 10.38 -13.72
C TYR A 158 -5.77 11.71 -13.56
N THR A 159 -7.08 11.74 -13.85
CA THR A 159 -7.91 12.92 -13.57
C THR A 159 -8.03 13.17 -12.07
N ARG A 160 -8.25 12.12 -11.27
CA ARG A 160 -8.22 12.24 -9.80
C ARG A 160 -6.87 12.76 -9.31
N GLN A 161 -5.77 12.17 -9.80
CA GLN A 161 -4.41 12.62 -9.48
C GLN A 161 -4.20 14.12 -9.76
N PHE A 162 -4.66 14.59 -10.93
CA PHE A 162 -4.59 16.00 -11.30
C PHE A 162 -5.44 16.89 -10.40
N VAL A 163 -6.70 16.52 -10.17
CA VAL A 163 -7.63 17.28 -9.32
C VAL A 163 -7.09 17.39 -7.89
N ASP A 164 -6.53 16.32 -7.33
CA ASP A 164 -5.96 16.36 -5.98
C ASP A 164 -4.69 17.19 -5.92
N ALA A 165 -3.83 17.12 -6.95
CA ALA A 165 -2.63 17.95 -7.05
C ALA A 165 -2.95 19.45 -7.09
N MET A 166 -4.04 19.81 -7.75
CA MET A 166 -4.52 21.20 -7.86
C MET A 166 -5.31 21.68 -6.63
N SER A 167 -5.41 20.88 -5.56
CA SER A 167 -6.10 21.30 -4.34
C SER A 167 -5.48 22.59 -3.78
N PRO A 168 -6.30 23.60 -3.42
CA PRO A 168 -5.80 24.85 -2.85
C PRO A 168 -5.11 24.66 -1.49
N THR A 169 -5.31 23.51 -0.85
CA THR A 169 -4.61 23.14 0.38
C THR A 169 -3.11 22.90 0.16
N ASN A 170 -2.69 22.65 -1.08
CA ASN A 170 -1.31 22.26 -1.40
C ASN A 170 -0.38 23.46 -1.62
N PHE A 171 -0.91 24.69 -1.60
CA PHE A 171 -0.16 25.90 -1.93
C PHE A 171 -0.15 26.90 -0.79
N LEU A 172 1.00 27.54 -0.57
CA LEU A 172 1.22 28.55 0.47
C LEU A 172 0.17 29.68 0.43
N LEU A 173 -0.08 30.26 -0.74
CA LEU A 173 -0.90 31.47 -0.87
C LEU A 173 -2.41 31.23 -0.70
N THR A 174 -2.84 29.98 -0.76
CA THR A 174 -4.26 29.61 -0.71
C THR A 174 -4.62 28.78 0.52
N ASN A 175 -3.63 28.38 1.32
CA ASN A 175 -3.84 27.57 2.51
C ASN A 175 -3.83 28.45 3.79
N PRO A 176 -4.98 28.60 4.48
CA PRO A 176 -5.09 29.44 5.67
C PRO A 176 -4.23 28.95 6.85
N GLU A 177 -4.10 27.63 7.04
CA GLU A 177 -3.26 27.05 8.09
C GLU A 177 -1.78 27.40 7.87
N VAL A 178 -1.31 27.29 6.62
CA VAL A 178 0.08 27.61 6.26
C VAL A 178 0.34 29.12 6.36
N LEU A 179 -0.57 29.97 5.87
CA LEU A 179 -0.43 31.42 5.98
C LEU A 179 -0.36 31.86 7.44
N ARG A 180 -1.26 31.34 8.28
CA ARG A 180 -1.27 31.60 9.73
C ARG A 180 0.05 31.18 10.36
N ARG A 181 0.51 29.96 10.09
CA ARG A 181 1.79 29.45 10.60
C ARG A 181 2.99 30.28 10.13
N THR A 182 2.97 30.74 8.88
CA THR A 182 4.03 31.57 8.31
C THR A 182 4.09 32.92 9.01
N ALA A 183 2.94 33.55 9.27
CA ALA A 183 2.86 34.79 10.03
C ALA A 183 3.29 34.62 11.50
N GLU A 184 2.85 33.54 12.17
CA GLU A 184 3.21 33.22 13.55
C GLU A 184 4.70 32.97 13.76
N THR A 185 5.35 32.34 12.76
CA THR A 185 6.77 31.94 12.83
C THR A 185 7.72 32.91 12.13
N GLY A 186 7.20 33.97 11.52
CA GLY A 186 8.02 34.90 10.73
C GLY A 186 8.62 34.26 9.47
N GLY A 187 8.03 33.17 8.96
CA GLY A 187 8.54 32.41 7.82
C GLY A 187 9.54 31.30 8.16
N GLU A 188 9.84 31.06 9.44
CA GLU A 188 10.74 29.98 9.86
C GLU A 188 10.25 28.59 9.42
N ASN A 189 8.93 28.36 9.38
CA ASN A 189 8.33 27.13 8.86
C ASN A 189 8.78 26.81 7.42
N LEU A 190 8.86 27.83 6.55
CA LEU A 190 9.26 27.66 5.16
C LEU A 190 10.76 27.38 5.03
N LEU A 191 11.59 28.00 5.89
CA LEU A 191 13.02 27.75 5.94
C LEU A 191 13.31 26.29 6.35
N ARG A 192 12.64 25.82 7.40
CA ARG A 192 12.71 24.42 7.83
C ARG A 192 12.19 23.48 6.73
N GLY A 193 11.07 23.84 6.10
CA GLY A 193 10.50 23.07 5.00
C GLY A 193 11.40 22.96 3.77
N LEU A 194 12.14 24.00 3.44
CA LEU A 194 13.15 23.96 2.38
C LEU A 194 14.34 23.07 2.76
N SER A 195 14.80 23.11 4.01
CA SER A 195 15.83 22.19 4.51
C SER A 195 15.37 20.73 4.45
N ASN A 196 14.09 20.47 4.75
CA ASN A 196 13.46 19.15 4.60
C ASN A 196 13.45 18.70 3.14
N LEU A 197 13.05 19.57 2.21
CA LEU A 197 13.03 19.29 0.78
C LEU A 197 14.44 18.94 0.25
N LEU A 198 15.45 19.71 0.64
CA LEU A 198 16.83 19.45 0.24
C LEU A 198 17.35 18.13 0.80
N SER A 199 17.05 17.83 2.06
CA SER A 199 17.43 16.55 2.68
C SER A 199 16.77 15.36 1.98
N ASP A 200 15.51 15.49 1.57
CA ASP A 200 14.79 14.46 0.81
C ASP A 200 15.35 14.28 -0.62
N LEU A 201 15.77 15.36 -1.28
CA LEU A 201 16.45 15.32 -2.58
C LEU A 201 17.84 14.68 -2.48
N GLU A 202 18.62 14.99 -1.44
CA GLU A 202 19.92 14.35 -1.19
C GLU A 202 19.75 12.84 -0.96
N ARG A 203 18.77 12.46 -0.14
CA ARG A 203 18.47 11.06 0.14
C ARG A 203 18.04 10.29 -1.10
N GLY A 204 17.22 10.90 -1.96
CA GLY A 204 16.85 10.32 -3.26
C GLY A 204 17.92 10.51 -4.35
N ARG A 205 19.13 10.96 -3.99
CA ARG A 205 20.26 11.21 -4.89
C ARG A 205 19.86 12.06 -6.11
N GLY A 206 19.11 13.14 -5.90
CA GLY A 206 18.62 14.03 -6.96
C GLY A 206 17.20 13.75 -7.44
N GLN A 207 16.57 12.67 -7.00
CA GLN A 207 15.13 12.46 -7.10
C GLN A 207 14.46 12.81 -5.76
N LEU A 208 13.25 13.38 -5.80
CA LEU A 208 12.54 13.75 -4.58
C LEU A 208 12.01 12.49 -3.88
N LYS A 209 12.60 12.11 -2.75
CA LYS A 209 12.11 11.02 -1.89
C LYS A 209 11.45 11.60 -0.64
N ILE A 210 10.15 11.86 -0.72
CA ILE A 210 9.36 12.46 0.38
C ILE A 210 9.42 11.60 1.64
N ARG A 211 9.89 12.15 2.75
CA ARG A 211 9.90 11.44 4.05
C ARG A 211 8.50 11.42 4.68
N MET A 212 7.88 10.26 4.73
CA MET A 212 6.54 10.09 5.34
C MET A 212 6.59 9.71 6.83
N THR A 213 7.76 9.28 7.33
CA THR A 213 8.00 8.96 8.74
C THR A 213 9.41 9.34 9.15
N ASP A 214 9.63 9.61 10.44
CA ASP A 214 10.98 9.64 11.01
C ASP A 214 11.55 8.21 11.06
N ASP A 215 12.42 7.89 10.11
CA ASP A 215 13.09 6.59 9.96
C ASP A 215 14.19 6.38 11.00
N THR A 216 14.73 7.45 11.59
CA THR A 216 15.77 7.37 12.65
C THR A 216 15.25 6.73 13.94
N LYS A 217 13.93 6.65 14.10
CA LYS A 217 13.28 6.05 15.28
C LYS A 217 13.05 4.55 15.16
N PHE A 218 13.30 3.95 13.99
CA PHE A 218 13.06 2.52 13.78
C PHE A 218 14.33 1.81 13.32
N LYS A 219 14.58 0.65 13.93
CA LYS A 219 15.68 -0.22 13.57
C LYS A 219 15.24 -1.68 13.69
N VAL A 220 15.26 -2.36 12.54
CA VAL A 220 14.83 -3.75 12.39
C VAL A 220 15.66 -4.66 13.29
N GLY A 221 14.97 -5.39 14.17
CA GLY A 221 15.56 -6.26 15.19
C GLY A 221 15.89 -5.58 16.53
N GLU A 222 15.71 -4.27 16.67
CA GLU A 222 15.89 -3.56 17.96
C GLU A 222 14.56 -3.05 18.53
N ASN A 223 13.71 -2.45 17.69
CA ASN A 223 12.42 -1.90 18.14
C ASN A 223 11.24 -2.15 17.17
N ILE A 224 11.50 -2.77 16.03
CA ILE A 224 10.54 -3.29 15.07
C ILE A 224 11.02 -4.69 14.62
N ALA A 225 10.12 -5.64 14.34
CA ALA A 225 10.49 -7.04 14.11
C ALA A 225 11.26 -7.68 15.28
N VAL A 226 10.75 -7.47 16.49
CA VAL A 226 11.43 -7.83 17.76
C VAL A 226 10.82 -9.04 18.46
N THR A 227 9.92 -9.78 17.81
CA THR A 227 9.40 -11.02 18.43
C THR A 227 10.54 -12.03 18.53
N PRO A 228 10.85 -12.56 19.73
CA PRO A 228 11.97 -13.48 19.90
C PRO A 228 11.85 -14.74 19.05
N GLY A 229 12.95 -15.14 18.41
CA GLY A 229 13.00 -16.30 17.54
C GLY A 229 14.42 -16.57 17.05
N LYS A 230 14.58 -17.62 16.24
CA LYS A 230 15.84 -17.99 15.61
C LYS A 230 15.63 -18.28 14.12
N VAL A 231 16.59 -17.93 13.29
CA VAL A 231 16.69 -18.51 11.94
C VAL A 231 17.12 -19.97 12.10
N VAL A 232 16.33 -20.91 11.56
CA VAL A 232 16.56 -22.36 11.69
C VAL A 232 16.90 -23.04 10.36
N TYR A 233 16.69 -22.35 9.25
CA TYR A 233 17.06 -22.80 7.91
C TYR A 233 17.33 -21.60 7.01
N GLN A 234 18.22 -21.77 6.04
CA GLN A 234 18.53 -20.75 5.04
C GLN A 234 18.91 -21.42 3.71
N ASN A 235 18.50 -20.80 2.61
CA ASN A 235 19.00 -21.03 1.26
C ASN A 235 19.18 -19.67 0.54
N ASP A 236 19.44 -19.69 -0.77
CA ASP A 236 19.73 -18.49 -1.55
C ASP A 236 18.56 -17.49 -1.60
N LEU A 237 17.30 -17.95 -1.46
CA LEU A 237 16.12 -17.10 -1.56
C LEU A 237 15.50 -16.71 -0.22
N MET A 238 15.70 -17.49 0.84
CA MET A 238 15.05 -17.21 2.12
C MET A 238 15.81 -17.68 3.35
N GLN A 239 15.52 -17.01 4.46
CA GLN A 239 15.71 -17.50 5.81
C GLN A 239 14.36 -17.95 6.39
N LEU A 240 14.32 -19.11 7.02
CA LEU A 240 13.15 -19.58 7.77
C LEU A 240 13.36 -19.27 9.25
N ILE A 241 12.50 -18.42 9.80
CA ILE A 241 12.52 -18.03 11.21
C ILE A 241 11.52 -18.90 11.97
N GLN A 242 11.92 -19.49 13.09
CA GLN A 242 11.03 -20.10 14.08
C GLN A 242 10.98 -19.19 15.31
N TYR A 243 9.78 -18.80 15.74
CA TYR A 243 9.62 -17.93 16.91
C TYR A 243 9.63 -18.72 18.22
N THR A 244 10.19 -18.10 19.27
CA THR A 244 10.26 -18.67 20.61
C THR A 244 8.86 -18.76 21.21
N PRO A 245 8.42 -19.94 21.69
CA PRO A 245 7.08 -20.10 22.26
C PRO A 245 6.94 -19.31 23.57
N THR A 246 5.74 -18.76 23.81
CA THR A 246 5.39 -18.05 25.06
C THR A 246 4.38 -18.82 25.91
N THR A 247 3.99 -20.02 25.48
CA THR A 247 3.09 -20.94 26.19
C THR A 247 3.81 -22.25 26.53
N LYS A 248 3.32 -23.00 27.53
CA LYS A 248 3.89 -24.31 27.90
C LYS A 248 3.63 -25.39 26.86
N ASP A 249 2.42 -25.38 26.31
CA ASP A 249 1.98 -26.26 25.23
C ASP A 249 1.60 -25.42 24.01
N VAL A 250 1.79 -25.99 22.83
CA VAL A 250 1.49 -25.39 21.53
C VAL A 250 0.63 -26.34 20.70
N LEU A 251 -0.07 -25.82 19.70
CA LEU A 251 -0.79 -26.63 18.73
C LEU A 251 0.16 -27.58 18.00
N LYS A 252 -0.29 -28.81 17.83
CA LYS A 252 0.48 -29.88 17.19
C LYS A 252 0.92 -29.46 15.79
N ARG A 253 0.00 -28.97 14.95
CA ARG A 253 0.34 -28.49 13.61
C ARG A 253 1.04 -27.13 13.68
N PRO A 254 2.29 -27.01 13.20
CA PRO A 254 2.96 -25.72 13.09
C PRO A 254 2.26 -24.81 12.07
N LEU A 255 2.49 -23.51 12.21
CA LEU A 255 2.00 -22.45 11.35
C LEU A 255 3.15 -21.89 10.51
N LEU A 256 3.07 -22.00 9.19
CA LEU A 256 3.99 -21.34 8.25
C LEU A 256 3.36 -20.07 7.70
N ILE A 257 4.09 -18.96 7.68
CA ILE A 257 3.68 -17.71 7.06
C ILE A 257 4.59 -17.43 5.87
N ILE A 258 3.96 -17.24 4.71
CA ILE A 258 4.57 -16.86 3.43
C ILE A 258 4.20 -15.39 3.17
N PRO A 259 5.02 -14.43 3.59
CA PRO A 259 4.80 -13.01 3.34
C PRO A 259 5.05 -12.68 1.86
N PRO A 260 4.63 -11.49 1.38
CA PRO A 260 5.11 -10.99 0.10
C PRO A 260 6.62 -10.71 0.17
N TRP A 261 7.27 -10.72 -0.99
CA TRP A 261 8.62 -10.18 -1.18
C TRP A 261 8.61 -8.84 -1.93
N ILE A 262 7.41 -8.27 -2.13
CA ILE A 262 7.21 -6.83 -2.37
C ILE A 262 7.16 -6.21 -0.97
N ASN A 263 8.24 -5.52 -0.59
CA ASN A 263 8.58 -5.15 0.79
C ASN A 263 8.85 -6.38 1.67
N LYS A 264 9.14 -6.13 2.95
CA LYS A 264 9.69 -7.15 3.88
C LYS A 264 8.62 -7.79 4.78
N PHE A 265 8.92 -8.95 5.34
CA PHE A 265 7.93 -9.74 6.10
C PHE A 265 7.38 -9.05 7.36
N TYR A 266 8.14 -8.11 7.94
CA TYR A 266 7.85 -7.56 9.27
C TYR A 266 6.61 -6.66 9.32
N ILE A 267 5.87 -6.51 8.22
CA ILE A 267 4.50 -6.00 8.25
C ILE A 267 3.58 -6.80 9.17
N LEU A 268 3.86 -8.10 9.35
CA LEU A 268 3.15 -8.97 10.31
C LEU A 268 3.85 -9.03 11.69
N ASP A 269 5.00 -8.39 11.85
CA ASP A 269 5.77 -8.31 13.10
C ASP A 269 6.33 -6.90 13.30
N LEU A 270 5.45 -5.88 13.33
CA LEU A 270 5.87 -4.49 13.46
C LEU A 270 6.41 -4.23 14.88
N ARG A 271 5.63 -3.55 15.73
CA ARG A 271 5.93 -3.39 17.15
C ARG A 271 5.19 -4.44 17.95
N PRO A 272 5.59 -4.71 19.21
CA PRO A 272 4.92 -5.71 20.04
C PRO A 272 3.40 -5.54 20.16
N LYS A 273 2.90 -4.30 20.11
CA LYS A 273 1.47 -3.98 20.22
C LYS A 273 0.64 -4.26 18.96
N ASN A 274 1.27 -4.40 17.80
CA ASN A 274 0.62 -4.59 16.51
C ASN A 274 1.31 -5.69 15.67
N SER A 275 1.90 -6.68 16.35
CA SER A 275 2.50 -7.86 15.73
C SER A 275 1.49 -9.01 15.73
N PHE A 276 1.08 -9.43 14.53
CA PHE A 276 0.27 -10.63 14.34
C PHE A 276 1.06 -11.88 14.72
N ILE A 277 2.35 -11.92 14.37
CA ILE A 277 3.24 -13.04 14.68
C ILE A 277 3.35 -13.26 16.18
N ARG A 278 3.63 -12.19 16.94
CA ARG A 278 3.67 -12.24 18.41
C ARG A 278 2.36 -12.77 18.97
N TRP A 279 1.24 -12.21 18.49
CA TRP A 279 -0.08 -12.61 18.95
C TRP A 279 -0.36 -14.09 18.65
N ALA A 280 -0.02 -14.61 17.47
CA ALA A 280 -0.19 -16.01 17.10
C ALA A 280 0.65 -16.95 17.98
N VAL A 281 1.89 -16.56 18.33
CA VAL A 281 2.73 -17.27 19.29
C VAL A 281 2.05 -17.31 20.67
N GLU A 282 1.50 -16.19 21.14
CA GLU A 282 0.76 -16.10 22.41
C GLU A 282 -0.53 -16.93 22.40
N GLN A 283 -1.13 -17.16 21.22
CA GLN A 283 -2.26 -18.09 21.06
C GLN A 283 -1.83 -19.58 20.99
N GLY A 284 -0.55 -19.89 21.23
CA GLY A 284 -0.03 -21.26 21.28
C GLY A 284 0.29 -21.86 19.92
N HIS A 285 0.52 -21.08 18.87
CA HIS A 285 1.04 -21.62 17.60
C HIS A 285 2.57 -21.79 17.65
N THR A 286 3.11 -22.87 17.09
CA THR A 286 4.52 -22.88 16.67
C THR A 286 4.62 -22.13 15.35
N VAL A 287 5.08 -20.88 15.37
CA VAL A 287 5.08 -19.99 14.19
C VAL A 287 6.43 -20.05 13.47
N PHE A 288 6.37 -20.26 12.16
CA PHE A 288 7.47 -20.13 11.21
C PHE A 288 7.16 -19.04 10.18
N VAL A 289 8.13 -18.23 9.81
CA VAL A 289 8.00 -17.19 8.79
C VAL A 289 9.14 -17.31 7.78
N ILE A 290 8.80 -17.21 6.49
CA ILE A 290 9.78 -17.04 5.41
C ILE A 290 10.22 -15.57 5.38
N SER A 291 11.49 -15.30 5.64
CA SER A 291 12.12 -14.01 5.40
C SER A 291 12.88 -14.06 4.08
N TRP A 292 12.28 -13.50 3.02
CA TRP A 292 12.88 -13.44 1.69
C TRP A 292 14.16 -12.60 1.66
N VAL A 293 15.11 -13.02 0.83
CA VAL A 293 16.30 -12.22 0.49
C VAL A 293 15.89 -10.96 -0.27
N ASN A 294 16.66 -9.87 -0.13
CA ASN A 294 16.60 -8.75 -1.06
C ASN A 294 17.55 -9.04 -2.24
N PRO A 295 17.03 -9.38 -3.44
CA PRO A 295 17.85 -9.98 -4.49
C PRO A 295 18.79 -8.98 -5.15
N ASP A 296 19.99 -9.44 -5.49
CA ASP A 296 20.94 -8.74 -6.34
C ASP A 296 20.97 -9.36 -7.76
N SER A 297 21.90 -8.90 -8.61
CA SER A 297 22.04 -9.40 -9.97
C SER A 297 22.36 -10.91 -10.06
N LYS A 298 22.86 -11.55 -9.00
CA LYS A 298 23.13 -13.00 -9.01
C LYS A 298 21.85 -13.82 -9.01
N LEU A 299 20.75 -13.25 -8.52
CA LEU A 299 19.45 -13.90 -8.45
C LEU A 299 18.53 -13.50 -9.60
N ALA A 300 19.03 -12.76 -10.61
CA ALA A 300 18.25 -12.27 -11.75
C ALA A 300 17.46 -13.36 -12.49
N GLU A 301 18.04 -14.57 -12.56
CA GLU A 301 17.48 -15.74 -13.24
C GLU A 301 16.52 -16.58 -12.38
N LYS A 302 16.32 -16.22 -11.10
CA LYS A 302 15.32 -16.86 -10.24
C LYS A 302 13.93 -16.47 -10.74
N GLY A 303 13.17 -17.46 -11.16
CA GLY A 303 11.79 -17.35 -11.61
C GLY A 303 10.79 -17.65 -10.50
N PHE A 304 9.50 -17.57 -10.83
CA PHE A 304 8.41 -17.88 -9.89
C PHE A 304 8.48 -19.34 -9.37
N ASP A 305 8.98 -20.25 -10.21
CA ASP A 305 9.26 -21.64 -9.87
C ASP A 305 10.28 -21.83 -8.75
N ASP A 306 11.36 -21.04 -8.77
CA ASP A 306 12.41 -21.10 -7.76
C ASP A 306 11.87 -20.61 -6.42
N TYR A 307 11.07 -19.54 -6.42
CA TYR A 307 10.37 -19.06 -5.22
C TYR A 307 9.42 -20.12 -4.64
N MET A 308 8.75 -20.91 -5.48
CA MET A 308 7.89 -22.01 -5.03
C MET A 308 8.72 -23.14 -4.39
N THR A 309 9.78 -23.59 -5.06
CA THR A 309 10.60 -24.74 -4.63
C THR A 309 11.49 -24.40 -3.44
N GLU A 310 12.23 -23.31 -3.51
CA GLU A 310 13.15 -22.86 -2.47
C GLU A 310 12.46 -22.06 -1.36
N GLY A 311 11.20 -21.67 -1.54
CA GLY A 311 10.37 -21.07 -0.50
C GLY A 311 9.45 -22.11 0.17
N PRO A 312 8.15 -22.17 -0.18
CA PRO A 312 7.18 -23.04 0.50
C PRO A 312 7.58 -24.52 0.62
N TYR A 313 8.10 -25.16 -0.43
CA TYR A 313 8.50 -26.57 -0.35
C TYR A 313 9.67 -26.77 0.61
N ALA A 314 10.76 -26.01 0.45
CA ALA A 314 11.91 -26.07 1.34
C ALA A 314 11.56 -25.72 2.79
N ALA A 315 10.67 -24.75 3.01
CA ALA A 315 10.18 -24.38 4.33
C ALA A 315 9.41 -25.55 4.98
N LEU A 316 8.52 -26.22 4.26
CA LEU A 316 7.81 -27.39 4.78
C LEU A 316 8.75 -28.56 5.10
N ASP A 317 9.77 -28.80 4.26
CA ASP A 317 10.81 -29.80 4.54
C ASP A 317 11.58 -29.46 5.83
N ALA A 318 11.94 -28.19 6.01
CA ALA A 318 12.64 -27.71 7.20
C ALA A 318 11.76 -27.80 8.46
N ILE A 319 10.46 -27.49 8.35
CA ILE A 319 9.50 -27.60 9.46
C ILE A 319 9.32 -29.06 9.87
N GLU A 320 9.19 -29.99 8.93
CA GLU A 320 9.09 -31.41 9.25
C GLU A 320 10.36 -31.90 9.98
N LYS A 321 11.55 -31.46 9.55
CA LYS A 321 12.82 -31.76 10.25
C LYS A 321 12.88 -31.14 11.64
N ALA A 322 12.47 -29.88 11.79
CA ALA A 322 12.53 -29.16 13.06
C ALA A 322 11.55 -29.74 14.10
N THR A 323 10.35 -30.14 13.66
CA THR A 323 9.22 -30.43 14.55
C THR A 323 8.77 -31.88 14.59
N GLY A 324 9.16 -32.69 13.59
CA GLY A 324 8.63 -34.03 13.34
C GLY A 324 7.23 -34.07 12.73
N GLU A 325 6.58 -32.92 12.53
CA GLU A 325 5.21 -32.85 12.00
C GLU A 325 5.18 -32.81 10.49
N LYS A 326 4.48 -33.77 9.88
CA LYS A 326 4.27 -33.85 8.43
C LYS A 326 3.23 -32.86 7.89
N GLY A 327 2.49 -32.20 8.78
CA GLY A 327 1.35 -31.38 8.43
C GLY A 327 1.46 -29.98 9.01
N ALA A 328 1.27 -28.94 8.20
CA ALA A 328 1.29 -27.56 8.63
C ALA A 328 0.03 -26.80 8.22
N ASN A 329 -0.33 -25.79 9.00
CA ASN A 329 -1.25 -24.73 8.59
C ASN A 329 -0.42 -23.64 7.91
N VAL A 330 -0.88 -23.08 6.80
CA VAL A 330 -0.08 -22.13 6.02
C VAL A 330 -0.86 -20.85 5.74
N ILE A 331 -0.27 -19.71 6.05
CA ILE A 331 -0.74 -18.37 5.68
C ILE A 331 0.08 -17.89 4.47
N GLY A 332 -0.59 -17.28 3.49
CA GLY A 332 0.05 -16.46 2.47
C GLY A 332 -0.55 -15.06 2.46
N TYR A 333 0.30 -14.04 2.32
CA TYR A 333 -0.12 -12.63 2.28
C TYR A 333 0.23 -11.98 0.95
N CYS A 334 -0.73 -11.30 0.31
CA CYS A 334 -0.55 -10.62 -0.97
C CYS A 334 0.09 -11.56 -2.01
N LEU A 335 1.23 -11.19 -2.61
CA LEU A 335 1.98 -12.03 -3.55
C LEU A 335 2.43 -13.38 -2.93
N GLY A 336 2.72 -13.43 -1.63
CA GLY A 336 2.98 -14.68 -0.92
C GLY A 336 1.76 -15.60 -0.87
N GLY A 337 0.55 -15.03 -0.89
CA GLY A 337 -0.70 -15.77 -1.06
C GLY A 337 -0.90 -16.30 -2.47
N THR A 338 -0.54 -15.52 -3.49
CA THR A 338 -0.56 -15.97 -4.89
C THR A 338 0.42 -17.13 -5.09
N LEU A 339 1.60 -17.07 -4.46
CA LEU A 339 2.56 -18.17 -4.41
C LEU A 339 1.99 -19.39 -3.66
N LEU A 340 1.31 -19.20 -2.52
CA LEU A 340 0.65 -20.28 -1.80
C LEU A 340 -0.43 -20.97 -2.66
N ALA A 341 -1.29 -20.22 -3.34
CA ALA A 341 -2.32 -20.78 -4.21
C ALA A 341 -1.70 -21.60 -5.35
N SER A 342 -0.64 -21.08 -5.96
CA SER A 342 0.13 -21.77 -7.01
C SER A 342 0.77 -23.06 -6.48
N THR A 343 1.36 -22.99 -5.28
CA THR A 343 1.95 -24.14 -4.57
C THR A 343 0.89 -25.21 -4.29
N LEU A 344 -0.28 -24.84 -3.78
CA LEU A 344 -1.38 -25.78 -3.48
C LEU A 344 -1.92 -26.45 -4.74
N ALA A 345 -2.04 -25.72 -5.85
CA ALA A 345 -2.44 -26.29 -7.13
C ALA A 345 -1.38 -27.28 -7.66
N HIS A 346 -0.09 -26.96 -7.52
CA HIS A 346 1.01 -27.86 -7.83
C HIS A 346 0.98 -29.12 -6.95
N MET A 347 0.81 -28.95 -5.63
CA MET A 347 0.70 -30.05 -4.66
C MET A 347 -0.48 -30.97 -4.97
N ALA A 348 -1.62 -30.42 -5.43
CA ALA A 348 -2.78 -31.22 -5.80
C ALA A 348 -2.48 -32.20 -6.95
N VAL A 349 -1.63 -31.82 -7.91
CA VAL A 349 -1.18 -32.71 -8.99
C VAL A 349 -0.16 -33.73 -8.47
N LYS A 350 0.78 -33.29 -7.62
CA LYS A 350 1.80 -34.17 -7.02
C LYS A 350 1.26 -35.08 -5.90
N LYS A 351 0.01 -34.89 -5.48
CA LYS A 351 -0.62 -35.55 -4.33
C LYS A 351 0.12 -35.30 -3.01
N ASP A 352 0.77 -34.16 -2.90
CA ASP A 352 1.36 -33.70 -1.63
C ASP A 352 0.23 -33.15 -0.75
N THR A 353 0.15 -33.65 0.49
CA THR A 353 -0.95 -33.33 1.43
C THR A 353 -0.43 -32.67 2.71
N ARG A 354 0.79 -32.14 2.72
CA ARG A 354 1.41 -31.55 3.90
C ARG A 354 0.72 -30.28 4.38
N VAL A 355 0.13 -29.49 3.48
CA VAL A 355 -0.69 -28.34 3.88
C VAL A 355 -2.08 -28.81 4.32
N LYS A 356 -2.41 -28.61 5.60
CA LYS A 356 -3.66 -29.05 6.22
C LYS A 356 -4.76 -27.98 6.20
N SER A 357 -4.36 -26.71 6.25
CA SER A 357 -5.23 -25.56 6.05
C SER A 357 -4.47 -24.43 5.38
N ALA A 358 -5.15 -23.63 4.58
CA ALA A 358 -4.59 -22.45 3.94
C ALA A 358 -5.32 -21.19 4.41
N THR A 359 -4.58 -20.11 4.62
CA THR A 359 -5.13 -18.79 4.94
C THR A 359 -4.54 -17.79 3.96
N PHE A 360 -5.40 -16.93 3.38
CA PHE A 360 -5.03 -15.94 2.39
C PHE A 360 -5.38 -14.56 2.91
N PHE A 361 -4.37 -13.71 3.11
CA PHE A 361 -4.56 -12.31 3.45
C PHE A 361 -4.47 -11.49 2.16
N THR A 362 -5.55 -10.76 1.83
CA THR A 362 -5.66 -9.81 0.70
C THR A 362 -4.94 -10.32 -0.56
N THR A 363 -5.30 -11.52 -0.99
CA THR A 363 -4.59 -12.27 -2.04
C THR A 363 -5.44 -12.35 -3.30
N MET A 364 -4.86 -11.94 -4.43
CA MET A 364 -5.46 -12.15 -5.74
C MET A 364 -4.95 -13.45 -6.37
N VAL A 365 -5.87 -14.20 -6.96
CA VAL A 365 -5.60 -15.37 -7.81
C VAL A 365 -6.31 -15.29 -9.15
N ASP A 366 -7.34 -14.44 -9.23
CA ASP A 366 -7.95 -13.91 -10.42
C ASP A 366 -7.61 -12.41 -10.47
N PHE A 367 -6.95 -11.99 -11.54
CA PHE A 367 -6.40 -10.65 -11.75
C PHE A 367 -7.21 -9.85 -12.80
N GLU A 368 -8.38 -10.33 -13.22
CA GLU A 368 -9.22 -9.61 -14.20
C GLU A 368 -9.54 -8.19 -13.73
N GLU A 369 -9.84 -8.03 -12.45
CA GLU A 369 -10.05 -6.73 -11.79
C GLU A 369 -8.89 -6.43 -10.82
N ALA A 370 -7.69 -6.21 -11.34
CA ALA A 370 -6.48 -5.98 -10.53
C ALA A 370 -6.43 -4.63 -9.77
N GLY A 371 -7.55 -3.91 -9.66
CA GLY A 371 -7.62 -2.58 -9.06
C GLY A 371 -6.85 -1.52 -9.85
N GLU A 372 -6.42 -0.46 -9.16
CA GLU A 372 -5.73 0.67 -9.79
C GLU A 372 -4.33 0.29 -10.32
N LEU A 373 -3.74 -0.82 -9.86
CA LEU A 373 -2.49 -1.35 -10.44
C LEU A 373 -2.62 -1.63 -11.94
N GLY A 374 -3.81 -2.00 -12.43
CA GLY A 374 -4.06 -2.26 -13.85
C GLY A 374 -3.78 -1.07 -14.77
N VAL A 375 -3.79 0.16 -14.24
CA VAL A 375 -3.43 1.41 -14.93
C VAL A 375 -1.96 1.39 -15.41
N PHE A 376 -1.09 0.66 -14.71
CA PHE A 376 0.35 0.58 -14.98
C PHE A 376 0.76 -0.68 -15.75
N ILE A 377 -0.20 -1.49 -16.21
CA ILE A 377 0.05 -2.77 -16.87
C ILE A 377 -0.42 -2.70 -18.32
N ASP A 378 0.38 -2.15 -19.22
CA ASP A 378 0.17 -2.28 -20.67
C ASP A 378 1.43 -2.72 -21.43
N GLU A 379 1.25 -3.16 -22.67
CA GLU A 379 2.32 -3.81 -23.45
C GLU A 379 3.58 -2.97 -23.58
N GLU A 380 3.43 -1.67 -23.79
CA GLU A 380 4.57 -0.78 -24.01
C GLU A 380 5.24 -0.42 -22.68
N GLN A 381 4.46 -0.17 -21.63
CA GLN A 381 4.98 0.03 -20.27
C GLN A 381 5.76 -1.20 -19.78
N LEU A 382 5.21 -2.40 -19.97
CA LEU A 382 5.86 -3.65 -19.58
C LEU A 382 7.13 -3.89 -20.39
N SER A 383 7.11 -3.65 -21.70
CA SER A 383 8.30 -3.82 -22.56
C SER A 383 9.42 -2.85 -22.16
N ALA A 384 9.10 -1.58 -21.88
CA ALA A 384 10.06 -0.59 -21.41
C ALA A 384 10.63 -0.96 -20.02
N LEU A 385 9.79 -1.50 -19.13
CA LEU A 385 10.21 -1.98 -17.82
C LEU A 385 11.14 -3.19 -17.94
N GLU A 386 10.80 -4.15 -18.80
CA GLU A 386 11.60 -5.34 -19.08
C GLU A 386 12.97 -4.96 -19.67
N GLU A 387 13.02 -3.98 -20.57
CA GLU A 387 14.30 -3.47 -21.10
C GLU A 387 15.18 -2.92 -19.96
N LYS A 388 14.61 -2.11 -19.06
CA LYS A 388 15.35 -1.61 -17.88
C LYS A 388 15.85 -2.73 -16.98
N MET A 389 14.97 -3.69 -16.66
CA MET A 389 15.31 -4.83 -15.81
C MET A 389 16.36 -5.74 -16.46
N SER A 390 16.33 -5.93 -17.78
CA SER A 390 17.31 -6.76 -18.51
C SER A 390 18.74 -6.23 -18.39
N LYS A 391 18.92 -4.92 -18.22
CA LYS A 391 20.23 -4.29 -18.03
C LYS A 391 20.80 -4.50 -16.62
N ARG A 392 19.93 -4.63 -15.60
CA ARG A 392 20.33 -4.73 -14.17
C ARG A 392 20.19 -6.13 -13.58
N GLY A 393 19.32 -6.96 -14.15
CA GLY A 393 18.90 -8.27 -13.64
C GLY A 393 17.71 -8.22 -12.67
N PHE A 394 17.27 -7.04 -12.25
CA PHE A 394 16.18 -6.87 -11.29
C PHE A 394 15.50 -5.50 -11.44
N LEU A 395 14.30 -5.37 -10.84
CA LEU A 395 13.63 -4.09 -10.59
C LEU A 395 14.19 -3.43 -9.33
N GLU A 396 14.48 -2.13 -9.39
CA GLU A 396 14.89 -1.38 -8.20
C GLU A 396 13.71 -1.15 -7.25
N GLY A 397 13.96 -1.28 -5.94
CA GLY A 397 12.91 -1.11 -4.93
C GLY A 397 12.24 0.27 -4.96
N GLN A 398 13.00 1.31 -5.33
CA GLN A 398 12.48 2.68 -5.44
C GLN A 398 11.47 2.84 -6.60
N GLU A 399 11.64 2.10 -7.70
CA GLU A 399 10.70 2.12 -8.83
C GLU A 399 9.36 1.51 -8.38
N MET A 400 9.41 0.41 -7.61
CA MET A 400 8.22 -0.22 -7.02
C MET A 400 7.53 0.70 -6.00
N ALA A 401 8.31 1.31 -5.09
CA ALA A 401 7.79 2.22 -4.07
C ALA A 401 7.07 3.43 -4.70
N THR A 402 7.58 3.93 -5.83
CA THR A 402 6.96 5.06 -6.55
C THR A 402 5.59 4.69 -7.09
N THR A 403 5.43 3.50 -7.70
CA THR A 403 4.13 3.01 -8.16
C THR A 403 3.14 2.85 -7.01
N PHE A 404 3.54 2.19 -5.90
CA PHE A 404 2.66 2.04 -4.74
C PHE A 404 2.29 3.37 -4.07
N ASN A 405 3.19 4.35 -4.08
CA ASN A 405 2.86 5.68 -3.57
C ASN A 405 1.79 6.34 -4.43
N MET A 406 1.88 6.29 -5.76
CA MET A 406 0.86 6.86 -6.66
C MET A 406 -0.53 6.24 -6.49
N LEU A 407 -0.61 4.98 -6.03
CA LEU A 407 -1.87 4.28 -5.77
C LEU A 407 -2.53 4.66 -4.45
N ARG A 408 -1.79 5.27 -3.51
CA ARG A 408 -2.36 5.67 -2.23
C ARG A 408 -3.33 6.82 -2.43
N ALA A 409 -4.32 6.92 -1.54
CA ALA A 409 -5.18 8.09 -1.47
C ALA A 409 -4.32 9.36 -1.48
N ASN A 410 -4.51 10.21 -2.49
CA ASN A 410 -3.66 11.38 -2.75
C ASN A 410 -3.57 12.33 -1.57
N ASP A 411 -4.63 12.40 -0.77
CA ASP A 411 -4.67 13.17 0.47
C ASP A 411 -3.53 12.80 1.42
N LEU A 412 -3.10 11.54 1.44
CA LEU A 412 -1.99 11.09 2.28
C LEU A 412 -0.66 11.68 1.81
N ILE A 413 -0.35 11.65 0.50
CA ILE A 413 0.89 12.23 -0.03
C ILE A 413 0.90 13.75 0.15
N TRP A 414 -0.18 14.43 -0.25
CA TRP A 414 -0.25 15.88 -0.17
C TRP A 414 -0.23 16.38 1.27
N SER A 415 -0.81 15.63 2.21
CA SER A 415 -0.69 15.96 3.64
C SER A 415 0.77 15.96 4.11
N PHE A 416 1.61 15.03 3.65
CA PHE A 416 3.03 15.02 4.00
C PHE A 416 3.78 16.17 3.33
N VAL A 417 3.50 16.47 2.06
CA VAL A 417 4.08 17.62 1.35
C VAL A 417 3.78 18.92 2.11
N VAL A 418 2.52 19.15 2.46
CA VAL A 418 2.09 20.35 3.19
C VAL A 418 2.73 20.39 4.58
N ASN A 419 2.68 19.31 5.35
CA ASN A 419 3.23 19.32 6.71
C ASN A 419 4.76 19.46 6.72
N ASN A 420 5.46 18.73 5.87
CA ASN A 420 6.93 18.72 5.87
C ASN A 420 7.51 20.00 5.26
N TYR A 421 7.00 20.44 4.12
CA TYR A 421 7.62 21.49 3.31
C TYR A 421 6.97 22.86 3.50
N LEU A 422 5.66 22.92 3.76
CA LEU A 422 4.99 24.20 4.00
C LEU A 422 4.88 24.52 5.50
N MET A 423 4.56 23.55 6.35
CA MET A 423 4.45 23.76 7.79
C MET A 423 5.79 23.62 8.52
N GLY A 424 6.84 23.10 7.85
CA GLY A 424 8.17 22.89 8.43
C GLY A 424 8.17 21.89 9.59
N GLN A 425 7.24 20.94 9.57
CA GLN A 425 7.09 19.92 10.60
C GLN A 425 7.96 18.70 10.28
N GLU A 426 8.43 18.03 11.33
CA GLU A 426 9.05 16.71 11.19
C GLU A 426 7.95 15.64 11.08
N PRO A 427 8.12 14.64 10.20
CA PRO A 427 7.14 13.58 10.03
C PRO A 427 7.06 12.71 11.30
N PHE A 428 5.85 12.33 11.69
CA PHE A 428 5.62 11.52 12.88
C PHE A 428 6.21 10.10 12.70
N PRO A 429 6.82 9.49 13.73
CA PRO A 429 7.32 8.11 13.65
C PRO A 429 6.17 7.12 13.53
N PHE A 430 5.95 6.60 12.33
CA PHE A 430 4.90 5.67 12.00
C PHE A 430 5.49 4.41 11.37
N ASP A 431 5.38 3.31 12.10
CA ASP A 431 5.95 1.99 11.77
C ASP A 431 5.49 1.45 10.41
N LEU A 432 4.22 1.67 10.06
CA LEU A 432 3.69 1.26 8.74
C LEU A 432 4.33 2.01 7.57
N LEU A 433 4.64 3.29 7.76
CA LEU A 433 5.31 4.08 6.72
C LEU A 433 6.79 3.73 6.63
N TYR A 434 7.43 3.40 7.76
CA TYR A 434 8.80 2.89 7.78
C TYR A 434 8.91 1.59 6.99
N TRP A 435 7.99 0.64 7.22
CA TRP A 435 7.92 -0.59 6.44
C TRP A 435 7.72 -0.35 4.94
N ASN A 436 6.88 0.62 4.58
CA ASN A 436 6.60 0.93 3.18
C ASN A 436 7.82 1.50 2.45
N ASP A 437 8.59 2.35 3.14
CA ASP A 437 9.79 2.98 2.59
C ASP A 437 10.96 1.99 2.48
N ASP A 438 10.91 0.88 3.23
CA ASP A 438 11.86 -0.24 3.20
C ASP A 438 11.52 -1.25 2.07
N SER A 439 11.55 -0.75 0.84
CA SER A 439 11.27 -1.51 -0.38
C SER A 439 12.34 -2.56 -0.71
N THR A 440 11.94 -3.62 -1.38
CA THR A 440 12.80 -4.71 -1.87
C THR A 440 12.93 -4.70 -3.38
N ARG A 441 14.04 -5.24 -3.90
CA ARG A 441 14.23 -5.52 -5.33
C ARG A 441 13.44 -6.76 -5.74
N MET A 442 13.24 -6.94 -7.04
CA MET A 442 12.61 -8.15 -7.59
C MET A 442 13.36 -8.67 -8.81
N PRO A 443 13.67 -9.98 -8.91
CA PRO A 443 14.40 -10.52 -10.05
C PRO A 443 13.61 -10.31 -11.35
N ALA A 444 14.32 -9.96 -12.43
CA ALA A 444 13.71 -9.60 -13.70
C ALA A 444 12.80 -10.71 -14.23
N LYS A 445 13.28 -11.96 -14.20
CA LYS A 445 12.54 -13.13 -14.70
C LYS A 445 11.25 -13.39 -13.93
N MET A 446 11.33 -13.40 -12.59
CA MET A 446 10.15 -13.58 -11.74
C MET A 446 9.16 -12.42 -11.92
N HIS A 447 9.64 -11.18 -11.94
CA HIS A 447 8.76 -10.02 -12.05
C HIS A 447 8.05 -9.94 -13.40
N SER A 448 8.78 -10.10 -14.51
CA SER A 448 8.19 -10.14 -15.85
C SER A 448 7.15 -11.25 -15.95
N PHE A 449 7.45 -12.46 -15.46
CA PHE A 449 6.48 -13.54 -15.41
C PHE A 449 5.21 -13.15 -14.63
N TYR A 450 5.36 -12.54 -13.46
CA TYR A 450 4.23 -12.11 -12.62
C TYR A 450 3.35 -11.08 -13.34
N LEU A 451 3.95 -10.03 -13.91
CA LEU A 451 3.19 -8.99 -14.62
C LEU A 451 2.54 -9.53 -15.90
N ARG A 452 3.28 -10.28 -16.73
CA ARG A 452 2.79 -10.79 -18.02
C ARG A 452 1.73 -11.86 -17.83
N ARG A 453 2.04 -12.91 -17.07
CA ARG A 453 1.18 -14.09 -16.96
C ARG A 453 0.01 -13.86 -16.02
N MET A 454 0.16 -13.04 -14.97
CA MET A 454 -0.92 -12.82 -14.00
C MET A 454 -1.64 -11.50 -14.25
N TYR A 455 -1.00 -10.34 -14.10
CA TYR A 455 -1.71 -9.06 -14.26
C TYR A 455 -2.22 -8.81 -15.69
N GLN A 456 -1.41 -9.08 -16.71
CA GLN A 456 -1.78 -8.77 -18.10
C GLN A 456 -2.68 -9.86 -18.71
N GLN A 457 -2.31 -11.14 -18.54
CA GLN A 457 -2.97 -12.25 -19.21
C GLN A 457 -3.98 -12.99 -18.33
N ASN A 458 -3.92 -12.81 -17.00
CA ASN A 458 -4.76 -13.50 -16.02
C ASN A 458 -4.74 -15.04 -16.18
N ASP A 459 -3.56 -15.62 -16.41
CA ASP A 459 -3.41 -17.04 -16.72
C ASP A 459 -3.44 -17.95 -15.49
N LEU A 460 -3.27 -17.41 -14.27
CA LEU A 460 -3.27 -18.23 -13.04
C LEU A 460 -4.64 -18.86 -12.77
N VAL A 461 -5.74 -18.11 -12.98
CA VAL A 461 -7.11 -18.63 -12.80
C VAL A 461 -7.50 -19.60 -13.92
N LYS A 462 -6.85 -19.52 -15.09
CA LYS A 462 -7.12 -20.40 -16.22
C LYS A 462 -6.48 -21.78 -15.97
N PRO A 463 -7.25 -22.87 -16.00
CA PRO A 463 -6.66 -24.20 -15.87
C PRO A 463 -5.62 -24.52 -16.94
N GLY A 464 -4.43 -24.84 -16.47
CA GLY A 464 -3.25 -25.08 -17.31
C GLY A 464 -2.70 -23.83 -17.98
N GLY A 465 -3.17 -22.64 -17.62
CA GLY A 465 -2.65 -21.36 -18.12
C GLY A 465 -1.24 -21.06 -17.59
N ILE A 466 -0.92 -21.52 -16.38
CA ILE A 466 0.44 -21.48 -15.84
C ILE A 466 0.98 -22.90 -15.67
N GLU A 467 2.23 -23.09 -16.07
CA GLU A 467 3.02 -24.29 -15.82
C GLU A 467 4.21 -23.90 -14.94
N LEU A 468 4.36 -24.60 -13.81
CA LEU A 468 5.43 -24.41 -12.85
C LEU A 468 6.17 -25.73 -12.65
N ASN A 469 7.49 -25.76 -12.86
CA ASN A 469 8.33 -26.97 -12.76
C ASN A 469 7.74 -28.18 -13.52
N GLY A 470 7.25 -27.96 -14.74
CA GLY A 470 6.64 -28.98 -15.60
C GLY A 470 5.23 -29.40 -15.21
N VAL A 471 4.58 -28.69 -14.26
CA VAL A 471 3.24 -29.01 -13.77
C VAL A 471 2.28 -27.88 -14.10
N LYS A 472 1.29 -28.20 -14.94
CA LYS A 472 0.17 -27.31 -15.26
C LYS A 472 -0.75 -27.15 -14.06
N LEU A 473 -0.94 -25.90 -13.65
CA LEU A 473 -1.71 -25.55 -12.45
C LEU A 473 -3.20 -25.50 -12.76
N ASP A 474 -4.01 -25.91 -11.78
CA ASP A 474 -5.46 -25.72 -11.80
C ASP A 474 -5.92 -25.45 -10.36
N LEU A 475 -6.25 -24.19 -10.06
CA LEU A 475 -6.68 -23.76 -8.73
C LEU A 475 -7.93 -24.50 -8.24
N ARG A 476 -8.76 -24.99 -9.17
CA ARG A 476 -10.00 -25.74 -8.87
C ARG A 476 -9.74 -27.14 -8.32
N LYS A 477 -8.47 -27.56 -8.29
CA LYS A 477 -8.02 -28.81 -7.65
C LYS A 477 -7.63 -28.61 -6.18
N ILE A 478 -7.59 -27.38 -5.69
CA ILE A 478 -7.29 -27.09 -4.28
C ILE A 478 -8.47 -27.53 -3.41
N LYS A 479 -8.25 -28.57 -2.62
CA LYS A 479 -9.25 -29.15 -1.68
C LYS A 479 -8.97 -28.82 -0.21
N VAL A 480 -7.86 -28.13 0.05
CA VAL A 480 -7.47 -27.72 1.40
C VAL A 480 -8.49 -26.71 1.94
N PRO A 481 -8.94 -26.82 3.22
CA PRO A 481 -9.76 -25.79 3.84
C PRO A 481 -9.08 -24.41 3.78
N ALA A 482 -9.80 -23.42 3.25
CA ALA A 482 -9.27 -22.07 3.02
C ALA A 482 -9.99 -21.03 3.88
N TYR A 483 -9.21 -20.16 4.52
CA TYR A 483 -9.69 -18.91 5.13
C TYR A 483 -9.22 -17.74 4.28
N ILE A 484 -10.15 -16.96 3.74
CA ILE A 484 -9.85 -15.81 2.89
C ILE A 484 -10.22 -14.57 3.66
N LEU A 485 -9.23 -13.74 3.96
CA LEU A 485 -9.40 -12.42 4.53
C LEU A 485 -9.17 -11.37 3.45
N SER A 486 -10.15 -10.48 3.30
CA SER A 486 -10.03 -9.29 2.46
C SER A 486 -10.28 -8.04 3.30
N THR A 487 -9.92 -6.87 2.77
CA THR A 487 -10.17 -5.59 3.44
C THR A 487 -11.08 -4.71 2.58
N ARG A 488 -12.07 -4.06 3.19
CA ARG A 488 -13.17 -3.40 2.48
C ARG A 488 -12.71 -2.19 1.66
N GLU A 489 -11.77 -1.42 2.19
CA GLU A 489 -11.20 -0.23 1.54
C GLU A 489 -9.82 -0.52 0.88
N ASP A 490 -9.58 -1.79 0.49
CA ASP A 490 -8.39 -2.19 -0.25
C ASP A 490 -8.42 -1.70 -1.71
N HIS A 491 -7.48 -0.84 -2.08
CA HIS A 491 -7.28 -0.39 -3.47
C HIS A 491 -6.16 -1.17 -4.17
N ILE A 492 -5.35 -1.94 -3.42
CA ILE A 492 -4.23 -2.74 -3.95
C ILE A 492 -4.72 -4.11 -4.39
N ALA A 493 -5.50 -4.77 -3.54
CA ALA A 493 -6.15 -6.05 -3.81
C ALA A 493 -7.65 -5.92 -3.49
N PRO A 494 -8.44 -5.34 -4.41
CA PRO A 494 -9.85 -5.07 -4.16
C PRO A 494 -10.58 -6.31 -3.65
N TRP A 495 -11.41 -6.13 -2.63
CA TRP A 495 -12.03 -7.28 -1.97
C TRP A 495 -12.93 -8.08 -2.92
N LEU A 496 -13.56 -7.41 -3.89
CA LEU A 496 -14.32 -8.04 -4.97
C LEU A 496 -13.46 -9.05 -5.75
N SER A 497 -12.24 -8.67 -6.12
CA SER A 497 -11.30 -9.52 -6.87
C SER A 497 -10.81 -10.69 -6.03
N THR A 498 -10.45 -10.44 -4.77
CA THR A 498 -10.02 -11.50 -3.84
C THR A 498 -11.17 -12.45 -3.46
N TYR A 499 -12.42 -11.98 -3.44
CA TYR A 499 -13.61 -12.79 -3.17
C TYR A 499 -13.82 -13.87 -4.24
N ARG A 500 -13.42 -13.62 -5.50
CA ARG A 500 -13.57 -14.60 -6.60
C ARG A 500 -12.88 -15.94 -6.31
N ALA A 501 -11.85 -15.97 -5.45
CA ALA A 501 -11.21 -17.19 -4.98
C ALA A 501 -12.21 -18.16 -4.29
N THR A 502 -13.27 -17.64 -3.66
CA THR A 502 -14.34 -18.44 -3.04
C THR A 502 -15.09 -19.31 -4.06
N GLN A 503 -15.14 -18.88 -5.31
CA GLN A 503 -15.81 -19.56 -6.42
C GLN A 503 -14.87 -20.50 -7.20
N ILE A 504 -13.57 -20.43 -6.90
CA ILE A 504 -12.53 -21.19 -7.60
C ILE A 504 -12.11 -22.42 -6.80
N TYR A 505 -11.88 -22.27 -5.50
CA TYR A 505 -11.39 -23.37 -4.67
C TYR A 505 -12.47 -24.43 -4.44
N LYS A 506 -12.06 -25.70 -4.42
CA LYS A 506 -12.97 -26.84 -4.25
C LYS A 506 -13.11 -27.29 -2.80
N GLY A 507 -12.14 -26.95 -1.95
CA GLY A 507 -12.18 -27.21 -0.51
C GLY A 507 -13.20 -26.34 0.22
N PRO A 508 -13.48 -26.61 1.51
CA PRO A 508 -14.28 -25.70 2.34
C PRO A 508 -13.65 -24.31 2.38
N VAL A 509 -14.43 -23.27 2.16
CA VAL A 509 -13.98 -21.87 2.20
C VAL A 509 -14.71 -21.10 3.30
N ARG A 510 -13.97 -20.29 4.06
CA ARG A 510 -14.49 -19.24 4.93
C ARG A 510 -13.99 -17.90 4.43
N PHE A 511 -14.90 -17.00 4.07
CA PHE A 511 -14.57 -15.63 3.67
C PHE A 511 -14.88 -14.65 4.81
N VAL A 512 -13.97 -13.72 5.05
CA VAL A 512 -14.10 -12.64 6.05
C VAL A 512 -13.63 -11.34 5.44
N LEU A 513 -14.42 -10.29 5.64
CA LEU A 513 -14.10 -8.94 5.17
C LEU A 513 -13.79 -8.06 6.38
N ALA A 514 -12.56 -7.58 6.52
CA ALA A 514 -12.21 -6.60 7.54
C ALA A 514 -12.46 -5.17 7.05
N ALA A 515 -12.79 -4.25 7.95
CA ALA A 515 -12.76 -2.82 7.62
C ALA A 515 -11.31 -2.30 7.47
N SER A 516 -11.19 -1.09 6.96
CA SER A 516 -9.95 -0.40 6.59
C SER A 516 -9.30 -0.93 5.30
N GLY A 517 -8.15 -0.36 4.94
CA GLY A 517 -7.40 -0.69 3.73
C GLY A 517 -6.40 -1.83 3.92
N HIS A 518 -5.66 -2.13 2.84
CA HIS A 518 -4.78 -3.29 2.65
C HIS A 518 -3.97 -3.73 3.87
N ILE A 519 -3.37 -2.78 4.57
CA ILE A 519 -2.50 -3.05 5.71
C ILE A 519 -3.26 -2.92 7.03
N ALA A 520 -3.96 -1.80 7.22
CA ALA A 520 -4.62 -1.50 8.48
C ALA A 520 -5.75 -2.48 8.83
N GLY A 521 -6.43 -3.04 7.82
CA GLY A 521 -7.44 -4.08 8.02
C GLY A 521 -6.84 -5.45 8.39
N VAL A 522 -5.66 -5.78 7.84
CA VAL A 522 -4.96 -7.04 8.17
C VAL A 522 -4.26 -6.93 9.53
N ALA A 523 -3.46 -5.89 9.74
CA ALA A 523 -2.70 -5.64 10.96
C ALA A 523 -3.55 -4.96 12.05
N ASN A 524 -4.68 -5.57 12.42
CA ASN A 524 -5.62 -5.06 13.41
C ASN A 524 -5.57 -5.88 14.71
N PRO A 525 -4.72 -5.55 15.70
CA PRO A 525 -4.63 -6.30 16.94
C PRO A 525 -5.94 -6.21 17.76
N PRO A 526 -6.42 -7.31 18.38
CA PRO A 526 -7.67 -7.31 19.15
C PRO A 526 -7.75 -6.24 20.23
N ASP A 527 -6.64 -6.01 20.94
CA ASP A 527 -6.56 -5.05 22.05
C ASP A 527 -6.67 -3.58 21.60
N ALA A 528 -6.56 -3.29 20.30
CA ALA A 528 -6.75 -1.93 19.81
C ALA A 528 -8.22 -1.48 19.88
N GLY A 529 -9.19 -2.41 19.92
CA GLY A 529 -10.61 -2.08 19.92
C GLY A 529 -11.07 -1.27 18.71
N LYS A 530 -10.33 -1.34 17.59
CA LYS A 530 -10.60 -0.58 16.37
C LYS A 530 -11.26 -1.46 15.31
N TYR A 531 -11.99 -0.78 14.44
CA TYR A 531 -12.61 -1.34 13.24
C TYR A 531 -13.65 -2.43 13.54
N SER A 532 -14.17 -3.01 12.47
CA SER A 532 -15.10 -4.13 12.47
C SER A 532 -14.69 -5.13 11.38
N HIS A 533 -15.35 -6.28 11.37
CA HIS A 533 -15.24 -7.26 10.30
C HIS A 533 -16.62 -7.88 10.03
N TRP A 534 -16.84 -8.31 8.80
CA TRP A 534 -18.07 -8.96 8.35
C TRP A 534 -17.84 -10.44 8.13
N ILE A 535 -18.84 -11.23 8.51
CA ILE A 535 -18.89 -12.67 8.28
C ILE A 535 -20.21 -13.07 7.65
N ASN A 536 -20.18 -14.07 6.77
CA ASN A 536 -21.36 -14.72 6.22
C ASN A 536 -21.01 -16.19 5.97
N THR A 537 -21.95 -17.09 6.26
CA THR A 537 -21.77 -18.54 6.05
C THR A 537 -22.05 -18.94 4.60
N GLU A 538 -22.85 -18.16 3.89
CA GLU A 538 -23.11 -18.35 2.47
C GLU A 538 -22.01 -17.72 1.62
N LEU A 539 -21.79 -18.25 0.41
CA LEU A 539 -20.80 -17.77 -0.56
C LEU A 539 -21.44 -17.63 -1.95
N PRO A 540 -22.42 -16.71 -2.12
CA PRO A 540 -23.03 -16.47 -3.43
C PRO A 540 -21.97 -16.03 -4.45
N ALA A 541 -22.26 -16.23 -5.74
CA ALA A 541 -21.34 -15.86 -6.81
C ALA A 541 -21.08 -14.34 -6.85
N ASP A 542 -22.12 -13.54 -6.57
CA ASP A 542 -21.99 -12.07 -6.47
C ASP A 542 -21.45 -11.67 -5.08
N PRO A 543 -20.25 -11.04 -5.01
CA PRO A 543 -19.71 -10.51 -3.75
C PRO A 543 -20.63 -9.50 -3.06
N GLU A 544 -21.39 -8.71 -3.79
CA GLU A 544 -22.31 -7.73 -3.19
C GLU A 544 -23.47 -8.40 -2.46
N ASP A 545 -23.95 -9.54 -2.98
CA ASP A 545 -24.95 -10.35 -2.28
C ASP A 545 -24.37 -11.01 -1.03
N TRP A 546 -23.09 -11.40 -1.06
CA TRP A 546 -22.39 -11.84 0.14
C TRP A 546 -22.38 -10.76 1.22
N PHE A 547 -22.04 -9.52 0.82
CA PHE A 547 -21.94 -8.38 1.75
C PHE A 547 -23.30 -7.98 2.33
N LYS A 548 -24.36 -7.93 1.50
CA LYS A 548 -25.74 -7.66 1.96
C LYS A 548 -26.22 -8.67 3.00
N GLY A 549 -25.81 -9.93 2.88
CA GLY A 549 -26.14 -11.00 3.83
C GLY A 549 -25.18 -11.09 5.02
N ALA A 550 -24.11 -10.31 5.06
CA ALA A 550 -23.07 -10.44 6.07
C ALA A 550 -23.45 -9.74 7.39
N THR A 551 -23.01 -10.33 8.50
CA THR A 551 -23.14 -9.75 9.84
C THR A 551 -21.88 -8.99 10.19
N GLU A 552 -22.02 -7.70 10.53
CA GLU A 552 -20.91 -6.90 11.07
C GLU A 552 -20.64 -7.27 12.53
N LEU A 553 -19.38 -7.53 12.84
CA LEU A 553 -18.87 -7.80 14.18
C LEU A 553 -17.83 -6.75 14.55
N ALA A 554 -17.97 -6.18 15.75
CA ALA A 554 -17.03 -5.19 16.26
C ALA A 554 -15.66 -5.81 16.56
N GLY A 555 -14.60 -5.04 16.30
CA GLY A 555 -13.22 -5.40 16.63
C GLY A 555 -12.51 -6.25 15.58
N SER A 556 -11.35 -6.77 15.97
CA SER A 556 -10.44 -7.53 15.11
C SER A 556 -11.02 -8.86 14.63
N TRP A 557 -10.67 -9.24 13.40
CA TRP A 557 -10.94 -10.57 12.84
C TRP A 557 -9.94 -11.64 13.32
N TRP A 558 -8.81 -11.28 13.95
CA TRP A 558 -7.80 -12.24 14.42
C TRP A 558 -8.40 -13.36 15.30
N PRO A 559 -9.27 -13.07 16.28
CA PRO A 559 -9.90 -14.11 17.10
C PRO A 559 -10.83 -15.03 16.29
N ASP A 560 -11.44 -14.53 15.21
CA ASP A 560 -12.22 -15.37 14.29
C ASP A 560 -11.33 -16.37 13.56
N TRP A 561 -10.23 -15.89 12.98
CA TRP A 561 -9.23 -16.75 12.34
C TRP A 561 -8.66 -17.79 13.31
N HIS A 562 -8.30 -17.40 14.54
CA HIS A 562 -7.77 -18.33 15.53
C HIS A 562 -8.77 -19.44 15.89
N ARG A 563 -10.06 -19.10 16.08
CA ARG A 563 -11.12 -20.10 16.29
C ARG A 563 -11.25 -21.05 15.10
N TRP A 564 -11.17 -20.52 13.87
CA TRP A 564 -11.27 -21.33 12.65
C TRP A 564 -10.08 -22.29 12.51
N VAL A 565 -8.84 -21.81 12.65
CA VAL A 565 -7.63 -22.63 12.44
C VAL A 565 -7.46 -23.67 13.54
N SER A 566 -7.71 -23.31 14.81
CA SER A 566 -7.68 -24.27 15.93
C SER A 566 -8.85 -25.25 15.87
N GLY A 567 -9.99 -24.85 15.30
CA GLY A 567 -11.14 -25.73 15.09
C GLY A 567 -10.86 -26.94 14.20
N GLN A 568 -9.82 -26.88 13.36
CA GLN A 568 -9.44 -27.99 12.48
C GLN A 568 -8.63 -29.08 13.18
N ASP A 569 -7.88 -28.72 14.22
CA ASP A 569 -7.13 -29.64 15.08
C ASP A 569 -6.71 -28.91 16.36
N LYS A 570 -7.30 -29.31 17.50
CA LYS A 570 -7.02 -28.73 18.81
C LYS A 570 -5.93 -29.48 19.58
N THR A 571 -5.34 -30.51 18.98
CA THR A 571 -4.31 -31.32 19.65
C THR A 571 -3.13 -30.43 19.98
N THR A 572 -2.65 -30.51 21.22
CA THR A 572 -1.47 -29.78 21.69
C THR A 572 -0.31 -30.73 21.94
N VAL A 573 0.89 -30.17 21.93
CA VAL A 573 2.17 -30.83 22.26
C VAL A 573 3.01 -29.86 23.11
N PRO A 574 4.04 -30.34 23.83
CA PRO A 574 4.97 -29.45 24.53
C PRO A 574 5.57 -28.41 23.58
N ALA A 575 5.82 -27.21 24.12
CA ALA A 575 6.40 -26.10 23.37
C ALA A 575 7.73 -26.47 22.69
N ARG A 576 7.92 -25.99 21.45
CA ARG A 576 9.10 -26.28 20.63
C ARG A 576 10.08 -25.12 20.67
N ILE A 577 11.21 -25.30 21.34
CA ILE A 577 12.26 -24.28 21.44
C ILE A 577 13.08 -24.29 20.13
N PRO A 578 13.22 -23.15 19.42
CA PRO A 578 14.04 -23.07 18.21
C PRO A 578 15.49 -23.50 18.48
N GLY A 579 16.01 -24.42 17.67
CA GLY A 579 17.37 -24.95 17.80
C GLY A 579 17.50 -26.23 18.66
N GLU A 580 16.49 -26.61 19.44
CA GLU A 580 16.48 -27.87 20.22
C GLU A 580 15.82 -29.04 19.46
N GLY A 581 15.18 -28.76 18.33
CA GLY A 581 14.60 -29.76 17.43
C GLY A 581 15.64 -30.39 16.48
N GLY A 582 15.17 -30.90 15.34
CA GLY A 582 16.07 -31.51 14.33
C GLY A 582 16.89 -30.51 13.50
N LEU A 583 16.75 -29.20 13.72
CA LEU A 583 17.52 -28.15 13.04
C LEU A 583 18.19 -27.22 14.07
N PRO A 584 19.47 -26.83 13.85
CA PRO A 584 20.16 -25.89 14.73
C PRO A 584 19.64 -24.47 14.54
N ALA A 585 19.84 -23.63 15.56
CA ALA A 585 19.69 -22.18 15.43
C ALA A 585 20.92 -21.59 14.72
N LEU A 586 20.70 -20.87 13.60
CA LEU A 586 21.75 -20.23 12.81
C LEU A 586 22.08 -18.83 13.34
N GLU A 587 21.06 -18.03 13.61
CA GLU A 587 21.17 -16.69 14.21
C GLU A 587 19.85 -16.25 14.85
N ASP A 588 19.86 -15.14 15.58
CA ASP A 588 18.67 -14.55 16.18
C ASP A 588 17.73 -13.95 15.12
N ALA A 589 16.42 -14.07 15.35
CA ALA A 589 15.43 -13.27 14.64
C ALA A 589 15.75 -11.77 14.81
N PRO A 590 15.49 -10.92 13.79
CA PRO A 590 14.73 -11.22 12.59
C PRO A 590 15.58 -11.74 11.41
N GLY A 591 16.82 -12.18 11.67
CA GLY A 591 17.74 -12.66 10.64
C GLY A 591 18.50 -11.52 9.94
N SER A 592 19.41 -11.91 9.05
CA SER A 592 20.28 -11.02 8.26
C SER A 592 19.64 -10.59 6.94
N TYR A 593 18.80 -11.43 6.31
CA TYR A 593 18.21 -11.10 5.00
C TYR A 593 17.28 -9.89 5.07
N VAL A 594 16.50 -9.77 6.13
CA VAL A 594 15.59 -8.63 6.34
C VAL A 594 16.33 -7.32 6.59
N LYS A 595 17.59 -7.36 7.02
CA LYS A 595 18.39 -6.18 7.35
C LYS A 595 19.05 -5.53 6.13
N VAL A 596 19.06 -6.22 4.99
CA VAL A 596 19.60 -5.69 3.72
C VAL A 596 18.67 -4.58 3.21
N MET A 597 19.19 -3.37 3.04
CA MET A 597 18.41 -2.25 2.50
C MET A 597 18.41 -2.28 0.97
N GLY A 598 17.34 -1.82 0.33
CA GLY A 598 17.29 -1.71 -1.15
C GLY A 598 18.32 -0.76 -1.76
N THR A 599 19.00 0.05 -0.93
CA THR A 599 20.09 0.95 -1.34
C THR A 599 21.48 0.35 -1.25
N ASP A 600 21.61 -0.81 -0.59
CA ASP A 600 22.86 -1.56 -0.42
C ASP A 600 23.05 -2.54 -1.58
#